data_AF-A0A8S9XHF8-F1
#
_entry.id   AF-A0A8S9XHF8-F1
#
_cell.length_a   1.000
_cell.length_b   1.000
_cell.length_c   1.000
_cell.angle_alpha   90.00
_cell.angle_beta   90.00
_cell.angle_gamma   90.00
#
_symmetry.space_group_name_H-M   'P 1'
#
loop_
_entity.id
_entity.type
_entity.pdbx_description
1 polymer ?
#
loop_
_entity_poly.entity_id
_entity_poly.type
_entity_poly.pdbx_seq_one_letter_code
_entity_poly.pdbx_strand_id
1 'polypeptide(L)'
;MIVRNVKEPMVDINAGYKWISDTFEEAEKCSLSEIKLFKTEMLAMPVAKRSGYRELVAQKLCWQNENGLYDKIKAMWIPPKPR
;
A
#
# COMPACT_ATOMS: atom_id res chain seq x y z
N MET A 1 -19.09 -26.74 7.73
CA MET A 1 -18.39 -25.85 6.78
C MET A 1 -19.23 -24.60 6.66
N ILE A 2 -18.82 -23.48 7.27
CA ILE A 2 -19.56 -22.22 7.16
C ILE A 2 -19.19 -21.63 5.81
N VAL A 3 -20.10 -21.69 4.85
CA VAL A 3 -19.90 -21.01 3.56
C VAL A 3 -20.20 -19.52 3.80
N ARG A 4 -19.16 -18.75 4.14
CA ARG A 4 -19.25 -17.29 4.18
C ARG A 4 -19.44 -16.81 2.73
N ASN A 5 -20.47 -16.01 2.49
CA ASN A 5 -20.76 -15.46 1.17
C ASN A 5 -19.82 -14.27 0.91
N VAL A 6 -18.58 -14.58 0.54
CA VAL A 6 -17.52 -13.58 0.34
C VAL A 6 -17.56 -13.08 -1.10
N LYS A 7 -17.88 -11.80 -1.28
CA LYS A 7 -17.84 -11.13 -2.59
C LYS A 7 -16.39 -10.84 -2.95
N GLU A 8 -15.96 -11.20 -4.16
CA GLU A 8 -14.62 -10.88 -4.70
C GLU A 8 -14.46 -9.36 -4.85
N PRO A 9 -13.66 -8.68 -4.01
CA PRO A 9 -13.56 -7.24 -4.03
C PRO A 9 -12.38 -6.79 -4.92
N MET A 10 -12.66 -5.98 -5.94
CA MET A 10 -11.61 -5.27 -6.68
C MET A 10 -11.17 -4.04 -5.87
N VAL A 11 -10.04 -4.16 -5.17
CA VAL A 11 -9.53 -3.13 -4.24
C VAL A 11 -8.03 -2.90 -4.44
N ASP A 12 -7.54 -1.74 -3.98
CA ASP A 12 -6.10 -1.50 -3.84
C ASP A 12 -5.46 -2.57 -2.95
N ILE A 13 -4.23 -2.96 -3.23
CA ILE A 13 -3.52 -4.04 -2.53
C ILE A 13 -3.43 -3.79 -1.02
N ASN A 14 -3.22 -2.55 -0.59
CA ASN A 14 -3.09 -2.22 0.84
C ASN A 14 -4.46 -2.33 1.54
N ALA A 15 -5.51 -1.86 0.88
CA ALA A 15 -6.88 -2.03 1.37
C ALA A 15 -7.29 -3.51 1.39
N GLY A 16 -6.88 -4.27 0.39
CA GLY A 16 -7.09 -5.72 0.30
C GLY A 16 -6.41 -6.47 1.44
N TYR A 17 -5.16 -6.17 1.76
CA TYR A 17 -4.45 -6.79 2.88
C TYR A 17 -5.11 -6.51 4.23
N LYS A 18 -5.58 -5.28 4.46
CA LYS A 18 -6.37 -4.95 5.64
C LYS A 18 -7.66 -5.76 5.69
N TRP A 19 -8.43 -5.75 4.61
CA TRP A 19 -9.70 -6.47 4.53
C TRP A 19 -9.53 -7.98 4.73
N ILE A 20 -8.49 -8.59 4.14
CA ILE A 20 -8.18 -10.01 4.35
C ILE A 20 -7.86 -10.28 5.82
N SER A 21 -7.04 -9.43 6.44
CA SER A 21 -6.67 -9.57 7.84
C SER A 21 -7.87 -9.47 8.79
N ASP A 22 -8.84 -8.61 8.47
CA ASP A 22 -10.04 -8.38 9.28
C ASP A 22 -11.15 -9.43 9.04
N THR A 23 -11.15 -10.09 7.87
CA THR A 23 -12.25 -10.98 7.44
C THR A 23 -11.94 -12.47 7.62
N PHE A 24 -10.68 -12.89 7.43
CA PHE A 24 -10.30 -14.30 7.40
C PHE A 24 -9.46 -14.69 8.61
N GLU A 25 -9.62 -15.93 9.06
CA GLU A 25 -8.74 -16.54 10.05
C GLU A 25 -7.41 -16.98 9.41
N GLU A 26 -6.35 -17.13 10.21
CA GLU A 26 -5.00 -17.49 9.72
C GLU A 26 -5.00 -18.76 8.87
N ALA A 27 -5.79 -19.78 9.23
CA ALA A 27 -5.90 -21.02 8.47
C ALA A 27 -6.56 -20.85 7.09
N GLU A 28 -7.42 -19.84 6.94
CA GLU A 28 -8.13 -19.55 5.68
C GLU A 28 -7.26 -18.71 4.74
N LYS A 29 -6.38 -17.84 5.27
CA LYS A 29 -5.55 -16.91 4.49
C LYS A 29 -4.66 -17.61 3.46
N CYS A 30 -4.06 -18.75 3.82
CA CYS A 30 -3.17 -19.50 2.91
C CYS A 30 -3.89 -20.08 1.67
N SER A 31 -5.23 -20.15 1.69
CA SER A 31 -6.02 -20.62 0.55
C SER A 31 -6.37 -19.50 -0.44
N LEU A 32 -6.12 -18.24 -0.08
CA LEU A 32 -6.40 -17.07 -0.92
C LEU A 32 -5.30 -16.86 -1.96
N SER A 33 -5.69 -16.48 -3.17
CA SER A 33 -4.76 -16.09 -4.24
C SER A 33 -4.93 -14.61 -4.59
N GLU A 34 -3.81 -13.94 -4.87
CA GLU A 34 -3.79 -12.54 -5.26
C GLU A 34 -3.63 -12.44 -6.78
N ILE A 35 -4.56 -11.75 -7.45
CA ILE A 35 -4.46 -11.45 -8.89
C ILE A 35 -4.22 -9.96 -9.06
N LYS A 36 -3.03 -9.60 -9.54
CA LYS A 36 -2.66 -8.21 -9.79
C LYS A 36 -3.25 -7.73 -11.11
N LEU A 37 -4.37 -7.02 -11.05
CA LEU A 37 -5.05 -6.47 -12.23
C LEU A 37 -4.36 -5.19 -12.76
N PHE A 38 -3.86 -4.34 -11.86
CA PHE A 38 -3.24 -3.06 -12.20
C PHE A 38 -1.89 -2.89 -11.51
N LYS A 39 -0.96 -2.16 -12.16
CA LYS A 39 0.29 -1.75 -11.54
C LYS A 39 0.03 -0.51 -10.70
N THR A 40 0.28 -0.58 -9.39
CA THR A 40 0.37 0.60 -8.54
C THR A 40 1.46 1.51 -9.09
N GLU A 41 1.07 2.70 -9.56
CA GLU A 41 2.02 3.69 -10.04
C GLU A 41 2.82 4.29 -8.88
N MET A 42 3.99 4.83 -9.20
CA MET A 42 4.82 5.52 -8.24
C MET A 42 4.13 6.81 -7.81
N LEU A 43 3.89 6.98 -6.51
CA LEU A 43 3.37 8.21 -5.96
C LEU A 43 4.41 9.33 -6.06
N ALA A 44 4.00 10.50 -6.51
CA ALA A 44 4.84 11.69 -6.63
C ALA A 44 4.21 12.87 -5.92
N MET A 45 5.03 13.77 -5.39
CA MET A 45 4.56 15.04 -4.84
C MET A 45 4.46 16.08 -5.96
N PRO A 46 3.25 16.54 -6.35
CA PRO A 46 3.11 17.54 -7.38
C PRO A 46 3.59 18.90 -6.86
N VAL A 47 4.29 19.65 -7.71
CA VAL A 47 4.73 21.02 -7.43
C VAL A 47 4.26 21.91 -8.58
N ALA A 48 3.79 23.12 -8.26
CA ALA A 48 3.36 24.10 -9.25
C ALA A 48 4.46 24.35 -10.31
N LYS A 49 4.05 24.43 -11.58
CA LYS A 49 4.97 24.67 -12.70
C LYS A 49 5.70 26.00 -12.48
N ARG A 50 7.03 25.99 -12.63
CA ARG A 50 7.94 27.14 -12.36
C ARG A 50 7.99 27.61 -10.90
N SER A 51 7.58 26.78 -9.94
CA SER A 51 7.83 27.07 -8.53
C SER A 51 9.32 27.08 -8.21
N GLY A 52 9.77 28.10 -7.47
CA GLY A 52 11.13 28.16 -6.92
C GLY A 52 11.42 27.05 -5.89
N TYR A 53 10.40 26.35 -5.38
CA TYR A 53 10.55 25.27 -4.40
C TYR A 53 10.76 23.89 -5.02
N ARG A 54 10.68 23.74 -6.34
CA ARG A 54 10.75 22.42 -7.01
C ARG A 54 11.99 21.63 -6.59
N GLU A 55 13.16 22.25 -6.62
CA GLU A 55 14.43 21.58 -6.28
C GLU A 55 14.49 21.21 -4.79
N LEU A 56 14.08 22.14 -3.92
CA LEU A 56 14.06 21.91 -2.48
C LEU A 56 13.14 20.73 -2.13
N VAL A 57 11.94 20.68 -2.71
CA VAL A 57 10.98 19.58 -2.48
C VAL A 57 11.57 18.26 -2.97
N ALA A 58 12.16 18.23 -4.17
CA ALA A 58 12.78 17.02 -4.72
C ALA A 58 13.91 16.50 -3.81
N GLN A 59 14.84 17.38 -3.41
CA GLN A 59 15.96 17.02 -2.54
C GLN A 59 15.47 16.47 -1.18
N LYS A 60 14.44 17.09 -0.59
CA LYS A 60 13.88 16.63 0.68
C LYS A 60 13.14 15.31 0.56
N LEU A 61 12.51 15.00 -0.58
CA LEU A 61 11.89 13.69 -0.82
C LEU A 61 12.95 12.60 -0.98
N CYS A 62 14.03 12.86 -1.72
CA CYS A 62 15.15 11.91 -1.82
C CYS A 62 15.76 11.64 -0.44
N TRP A 63 16.05 12.69 0.33
CA TRP A 63 16.61 12.56 1.67
C TRP A 63 15.72 11.74 2.62
N GLN A 64 14.39 11.87 2.53
CA GLN A 64 13.45 11.07 3.33
C GLN A 64 13.50 9.57 2.97
N ASN A 65 13.71 9.24 1.70
CA ASN A 65 13.92 7.86 1.27
C ASN A 65 15.27 7.33 1.74
N GLU A 66 16.34 8.10 1.56
CA GLU A 66 17.72 7.69 1.89
C GLU A 66 17.90 7.38 3.38
N ASN A 67 17.26 8.17 4.26
CA ASN A 67 17.37 7.96 5.70
C ASN A 67 16.27 7.04 6.27
N GLY A 68 15.48 6.39 5.41
CA GLY A 68 14.45 5.44 5.82
C GLY A 68 13.24 6.05 6.53
N LEU A 69 13.09 7.38 6.53
CA LEU A 69 11.91 8.03 7.11
C LEU A 69 10.64 7.60 6.36
N TYR A 70 10.74 7.51 5.04
CA TYR A 70 9.65 7.03 4.20
C TYR A 70 9.25 5.60 4.56
N ASP A 71 10.22 4.69 4.70
CA ASP A 71 9.96 3.29 5.05
C ASP A 71 9.32 3.14 6.42
N LYS A 72 9.76 3.95 7.41
CA LYS A 72 9.15 3.97 8.74
C LYS A 72 7.68 4.39 8.69
N ILE A 73 7.36 5.46 7.95
CA ILE A 73 5.98 5.93 7.77
C ILE A 73 5.17 4.85 7.04
N LYS A 74 5.73 4.27 5.98
CA LYS A 74 5.09 3.20 5.21
C LYS A 74 4.73 2.01 6.10
N ALA A 75 5.65 1.54 6.95
CA ALA A 75 5.40 0.42 7.85
C ALA A 75 4.36 0.72 8.95
N MET A 76 4.17 1.99 9.31
CA MET A 76 3.17 2.42 10.29
C MET A 76 1.75 2.44 9.69
N TRP A 77 1.62 2.90 8.44
CA TRP A 77 0.31 3.15 7.83
C TRP A 77 -0.15 2.06 6.87
N ILE A 78 0.77 1.34 6.23
CA ILE A 78 0.44 0.28 5.27
C ILE A 78 0.43 -1.06 6.00
N PRO A 79 -0.71 -1.79 5.99
CA PRO A 79 -0.78 -3.11 6.59
C PRO A 79 0.23 -4.05 5.90
N PRO A 80 0.97 -4.86 6.68
CA PRO A 80 1.84 -5.86 6.10
C PRO A 80 1.02 -6.88 5.34
N LYS A 81 1.67 -7.58 4.39
CA LYS A 81 1.04 -8.71 3.73
C LYS A 81 0.61 -9.75 4.77
N PRO A 82 -0.67 -10.19 4.78
CA PRO A 82 -1.12 -11.26 5.65
C PRO A 82 -0.33 -12.55 5.38
N ARG A 83 -0.01 -13.29 6.44
CA ARG A 83 0.72 -14.56 6.37
C ARG A 83 -0.23 -15.74 6.19
#